data_AF-A0A2P6QHW7-F1
#
_entry.id   AF-A0A2P6QHW7-F1
#
_cell.length_a   1.000
_cell.length_b   1.000
_cell.length_c   1.000
_cell.angle_alpha   90.00
_cell.angle_beta   90.00
_cell.angle_gamma   90.00
#
_symmetry.space_group_name_H-M   'P 1'
#
loop_
_entity.id
_entity.type
_entity.pdbx_description
1 polymer ?
#
loop_
_entity_poly.entity_id
_entity_poly.type
_entity_poly.pdbx_seq_one_letter_code
_entity_poly.pdbx_strand_id
1 'polypeptide(L)'
;MQWKCSAWRRRLSLCDSLVIKLVDNPSILQIDIVWCYFMLRDINWLSVARIRLEKAREGLERAHGKDSSCVRLLQAGCYPERALYLILELLEGVAAYHRGQVDKSMKVLTYVQELFTQFQVLDESLSLVMIMGFRERDTKRALRMSNQDVSISPV
;
A
#
# COMPACT_ATOMS: atom_id res chain seq x y z
N MET A 1 12.36 -0.78 18.63
CA MET A 1 11.19 -1.23 17.83
C MET A 1 10.51 -2.51 18.36
N GLN A 2 11.26 -3.52 18.82
CA GLN A 2 10.70 -4.78 19.35
C GLN A 2 9.63 -4.63 20.45
N TRP A 3 9.78 -3.67 21.37
CA TRP A 3 8.82 -3.44 22.47
C TRP A 3 7.46 -2.92 22.02
N LYS A 4 7.40 -2.05 20.99
CA LYS A 4 6.12 -1.57 20.43
C LYS A 4 5.35 -2.69 19.73
N CYS A 5 6.05 -3.53 18.96
CA CYS A 5 5.47 -4.71 18.29
C CYS A 5 4.93 -5.75 19.26
N SER A 6 5.63 -5.99 20.38
CA SER A 6 5.22 -6.98 21.37
C SER A 6 4.08 -6.49 22.26
N ALA A 7 4.02 -5.19 22.57
CA ALA A 7 2.86 -4.57 23.23
C ALA A 7 1.61 -4.56 22.34
N TRP A 8 1.76 -4.25 21.05
CA TRP A 8 0.67 -4.30 20.08
C TRP A 8 0.11 -5.71 19.88
N ARG A 9 1.00 -6.72 19.76
CA ARG A 9 0.58 -8.13 19.66
C ARG A 9 -0.25 -8.55 20.87
N ARG A 10 0.15 -8.15 22.07
CA ARG A 10 -0.57 -8.44 23.32
C ARG A 10 -1.96 -7.77 23.37
N ARG A 11 -2.09 -6.56 22.82
CA ARG A 11 -3.40 -5.89 22.72
C ARG A 11 -4.31 -6.55 21.69
N LEU A 12 -3.78 -6.91 20.52
CA LEU A 12 -4.53 -7.63 19.50
C LEU A 12 -5.00 -9.01 19.99
N SER A 13 -4.21 -9.72 20.80
CA SER A 13 -4.66 -11.01 21.37
C SER A 13 -5.83 -10.92 22.35
N LEU A 14 -6.19 -9.72 22.82
CA LEU A 14 -7.34 -9.49 23.67
C LEU A 14 -8.61 -9.17 22.87
N CYS A 15 -8.50 -8.90 21.57
CA CYS A 15 -9.64 -8.65 20.71
C CYS A 15 -10.24 -9.97 20.19
N ASP A 16 -11.53 -9.94 19.88
CA ASP A 16 -12.20 -11.06 19.23
C ASP A 16 -11.51 -11.39 17.89
N SER A 17 -11.19 -12.67 17.69
CA SER A 17 -10.57 -13.22 16.49
C SER A 17 -11.37 -12.89 15.22
N LEU A 18 -12.69 -12.80 15.32
CA LEU A 18 -13.55 -12.44 14.19
C LEU A 18 -13.36 -10.97 13.78
N VAL A 19 -13.26 -10.06 14.75
CA VAL A 19 -13.04 -8.63 14.50
C VAL A 19 -11.65 -8.39 13.92
N ILE A 20 -10.62 -9.05 14.46
CA ILE A 20 -9.25 -8.92 13.96
C ILE A 20 -9.14 -9.37 12.50
N LYS A 21 -9.90 -10.38 12.09
CA LYS A 21 -9.92 -10.89 10.71
C LYS A 21 -10.59 -9.94 9.72
N LEU A 22 -11.44 -9.03 10.20
CA LEU A 22 -12.15 -8.06 9.37
C LEU A 22 -11.35 -6.77 9.13
N VAL A 23 -10.24 -6.58 9.85
CA VAL A 23 -9.50 -5.32 9.88
C VAL A 23 -8.12 -5.51 9.23
N ASP A 24 -7.68 -4.51 8.48
CA ASP A 24 -6.42 -4.49 7.72
C ASP A 24 -5.21 -4.00 8.55
N ASN A 25 -5.43 -3.31 9.67
CA ASN A 25 -4.38 -2.77 10.54
C ASN A 25 -3.28 -3.80 10.92
N PRO A 26 -3.58 -5.07 11.25
CA PRO A 26 -2.54 -6.05 11.55
C PRO A 26 -1.62 -6.32 10.35
N SER A 27 -2.14 -6.25 9.13
CA SER A 27 -1.38 -6.41 7.88
C SER A 27 -0.53 -5.18 7.57
N ILE A 28 -1.10 -3.98 7.72
CA ILE A 28 -0.34 -2.72 7.59
C ILE A 28 0.87 -2.74 8.53
N LEU A 29 0.66 -3.18 9.78
CA LEU A 29 1.76 -3.30 10.73
C LEU A 29 2.84 -4.32 10.29
N GLN A 30 2.46 -5.42 9.62
CA GLN A 30 3.47 -6.34 9.07
C GLN A 30 4.32 -5.65 7.99
N ILE A 31 3.70 -4.87 7.11
CA ILE A 31 4.36 -4.12 6.04
C ILE A 31 5.37 -3.13 6.64
N ASP A 32 4.95 -2.35 7.64
CA ASP A 32 5.82 -1.39 8.33
C ASP A 32 7.04 -2.06 8.99
N ILE A 33 6.84 -3.22 9.62
CA ILE A 33 7.93 -3.98 10.24
C ILE A 33 8.94 -4.43 9.18
N VAL A 34 8.46 -4.90 8.02
CA VAL A 34 9.33 -5.36 6.93
C VAL A 34 10.10 -4.20 6.33
N TRP A 35 9.46 -3.05 6.13
CA TRP A 35 10.16 -1.83 5.73
C TRP A 35 11.30 -1.50 6.69
N CYS A 36 11.05 -1.57 8.01
CA CYS A 36 12.09 -1.37 9.01
C CYS A 36 13.24 -2.37 8.88
N TYR A 37 12.96 -3.66 8.59
CA TYR A 37 14.01 -4.65 8.35
C TYR A 37 14.89 -4.29 7.15
N PHE A 38 14.29 -3.86 6.04
CA PHE A 38 15.05 -3.45 4.86
C PHE A 38 15.87 -2.18 5.11
N MET A 39 15.33 -1.22 5.86
CA MET A 39 16.06 -0.02 6.25
C MET A 39 17.28 -0.32 7.14
N LEU A 40 17.22 -1.38 7.94
CA LEU A 40 18.35 -1.85 8.74
C LEU A 40 19.42 -2.60 7.91
N ARG A 41 19.12 -2.97 6.66
CA ARG A 41 20.02 -3.65 5.70
C ARG A 41 20.63 -4.95 6.23
N ASP A 42 19.97 -5.60 7.18
CA ASP A 42 20.42 -6.85 7.78
C ASP A 42 19.73 -8.05 7.11
N ILE A 43 20.53 -8.84 6.39
CA ILE A 43 20.09 -9.98 5.58
C ILE A 43 19.49 -11.10 6.46
N ASN A 44 19.84 -11.17 7.75
CA ASN A 44 19.32 -12.20 8.65
C ASN A 44 17.80 -12.14 8.80
N TRP A 45 17.20 -10.96 8.60
CA TRP A 45 15.75 -10.76 8.73
C TRP A 45 14.98 -11.10 7.45
N LEU A 46 15.64 -11.42 6.34
CA LEU A 46 15.00 -11.64 5.04
C LEU A 46 13.98 -12.79 5.08
N SER A 47 14.32 -13.89 5.76
CA SER A 47 13.43 -15.05 5.92
C SER A 47 12.18 -14.70 6.72
N VAL A 48 12.34 -13.91 7.78
CA VAL A 48 11.24 -13.40 8.63
C VAL A 48 10.42 -12.36 7.87
N ALA A 49 11.06 -11.51 7.08
CA ALA A 49 10.40 -10.48 6.27
C ALA A 49 9.40 -11.12 5.30
N ARG A 50 9.81 -12.19 4.61
CA ARG A 50 8.94 -12.94 3.70
C ARG A 50 7.68 -13.46 4.40
N ILE A 51 7.85 -14.14 5.55
CA ILE A 51 6.71 -14.70 6.30
C ILE A 51 5.74 -13.58 6.73
N ARG A 52 6.27 -12.39 7.03
CA ARG A 52 5.45 -11.24 7.38
C ARG A 52 4.72 -10.64 6.19
N LEU A 53 5.37 -10.53 5.03
CA LEU A 53 4.73 -10.08 3.78
C LEU A 53 3.61 -11.04 3.36
N GLU A 54 3.83 -12.35 3.43
CA GLU A 54 2.82 -13.37 3.12
C GLU A 54 1.59 -13.24 4.03
N LYS A 55 1.81 -13.10 5.35
CA LYS A 55 0.73 -12.82 6.30
C LYS A 55 0.02 -11.49 6.06
N ALA A 56 0.76 -10.47 5.64
CA ALA A 56 0.18 -9.17 5.30
C ALA A 56 -0.75 -9.30 4.11
N ARG A 57 -0.30 -9.99 3.04
CA ARG A 57 -1.10 -10.25 1.83
C ARG A 57 -2.39 -10.99 2.17
N GLU A 58 -2.30 -12.12 2.86
CA GLU A 58 -3.47 -12.89 3.28
C GLU A 58 -4.43 -12.07 4.15
N GLY A 59 -3.90 -11.23 5.04
CA GLY A 59 -4.71 -10.37 5.90
C GLY A 59 -5.41 -9.24 5.13
N LEU A 60 -4.73 -8.63 4.15
CA LEU A 60 -5.34 -7.61 3.29
C LEU A 60 -6.42 -8.21 2.40
N GLU A 61 -6.15 -9.35 1.76
CA GLU A 61 -7.15 -10.05 0.94
C GLU A 61 -8.37 -10.46 1.75
N ARG A 62 -8.17 -10.86 3.02
CA ARG A 62 -9.28 -11.19 3.93
C ARG A 62 -10.09 -9.96 4.33
N ALA A 63 -9.43 -8.86 4.68
CA ALA A 63 -10.10 -7.63 5.12
C ALA A 63 -10.82 -6.90 3.97
N HIS A 64 -10.24 -6.91 2.77
CA HIS A 64 -10.77 -6.19 1.60
C HIS A 64 -11.69 -7.04 0.71
N GLY A 65 -11.77 -8.34 0.95
CA GLY A 65 -12.44 -9.31 0.09
C GLY A 65 -11.61 -9.65 -1.16
N LYS A 66 -11.90 -10.80 -1.77
CA LYS A 66 -11.23 -11.26 -3.00
C LYS A 66 -11.34 -10.18 -4.09
N ASP A 67 -10.21 -9.88 -4.74
CA ASP A 67 -10.06 -8.80 -5.74
C ASP A 67 -10.41 -7.39 -5.21
N SER A 68 -10.31 -7.16 -3.90
CA SER A 68 -10.69 -5.92 -3.23
C SER A 68 -12.15 -5.52 -3.46
N SER A 69 -13.01 -6.48 -3.77
CA SER A 69 -14.42 -6.28 -4.12
C SER A 69 -15.21 -5.51 -3.06
N CYS A 70 -14.91 -5.70 -1.77
CA CYS A 70 -15.58 -5.01 -0.67
C CYS A 70 -15.20 -3.51 -0.61
N VAL A 71 -13.93 -3.19 -0.86
CA VAL A 71 -13.41 -1.81 -0.86
C VAL A 71 -13.87 -1.04 -2.11
N ARG A 72 -13.89 -1.69 -3.28
CA ARG A 72 -14.42 -1.14 -4.55
C ARG A 72 -15.87 -0.70 -4.44
N LEU A 73 -16.68 -1.47 -3.72
CA LEU A 73 -18.08 -1.16 -3.47
C LEU A 73 -18.27 0.06 -2.56
N LEU A 74 -17.39 0.23 -1.57
CA LEU A 74 -17.53 1.29 -0.55
C LEU A 74 -16.93 2.63 -0.99
N GLN A 75 -15.93 2.65 -1.87
CA GLN A 75 -15.16 3.87 -2.18
C GLN A 75 -15.26 4.33 -3.64
N ALA A 76 -16.21 3.80 -4.42
CA ALA A 76 -16.53 4.28 -5.77
C ALA A 76 -15.31 4.44 -6.72
N GLY A 77 -14.26 3.62 -6.54
CA GLY A 77 -13.06 3.65 -7.38
C GLY A 77 -11.94 4.60 -6.95
N CYS A 78 -12.08 5.32 -5.84
CA CYS A 78 -11.01 6.11 -5.22
C CYS A 78 -10.26 5.23 -4.20
N TYR A 79 -9.02 4.84 -4.48
CA TYR A 79 -8.37 3.66 -3.87
C TYR A 79 -7.10 3.96 -3.05
N PRO A 80 -7.18 4.54 -1.84
CA PRO A 80 -6.03 4.63 -0.93
C PRO A 80 -5.41 3.26 -0.60
N GLU A 81 -6.20 2.19 -0.63
CA GLU A 81 -5.75 0.81 -0.37
C GLU A 81 -4.86 0.29 -1.50
N ARG A 82 -4.98 0.81 -2.72
CA ARG A 82 -4.14 0.37 -3.84
C ARG A 82 -2.70 0.85 -3.69
N ALA A 83 -2.50 1.98 -3.02
CA ALA A 83 -1.16 2.40 -2.59
C ALA A 83 -0.57 1.44 -1.56
N LEU A 84 -1.39 0.86 -0.68
CA LEU A 84 -0.94 -0.15 0.28
C LEU A 84 -0.52 -1.46 -0.41
N TYR A 85 -1.30 -1.94 -1.38
CA TYR A 85 -0.91 -3.09 -2.20
C TYR A 85 0.36 -2.82 -3.02
N LEU A 86 0.51 -1.62 -3.56
CA LEU A 86 1.73 -1.20 -4.26
C LEU A 86 2.98 -1.29 -3.36
N ILE A 87 2.88 -0.81 -2.12
CA ILE A 87 3.97 -0.91 -1.13
C ILE A 87 4.27 -2.38 -0.79
N LEU A 88 3.24 -3.20 -0.61
CA LEU A 88 3.40 -4.63 -0.37
C LEU A 88 4.14 -5.32 -1.51
N GLU A 89 3.73 -5.09 -2.76
CA GLU A 89 4.35 -5.66 -3.95
C GLU A 89 5.79 -5.18 -4.15
N LEU A 90 6.07 -3.91 -3.89
CA LEU A 90 7.41 -3.36 -3.88
C LEU A 90 8.32 -4.13 -2.91
N LEU A 91 7.87 -4.33 -1.67
CA LEU A 91 8.61 -5.04 -0.63
C LEU A 91 8.82 -6.53 -0.99
N GLU A 92 7.83 -7.17 -1.61
CA GLU A 92 7.96 -8.54 -2.10
C GLU A 92 8.96 -8.64 -3.26
N GLY A 93 8.99 -7.65 -4.16
CA GLY A 93 9.98 -7.54 -5.23
C GLY A 93 11.42 -7.42 -4.70
N VAL A 94 11.62 -6.59 -3.67
CA VAL A 94 12.91 -6.48 -2.96
C VAL A 94 13.28 -7.80 -2.26
N ALA A 95 12.33 -8.44 -1.59
CA ALA A 95 12.57 -9.74 -0.96
C ALA A 95 12.96 -10.83 -1.99
N ALA A 96 12.34 -10.83 -3.16
CA ALA A 96 12.65 -11.76 -4.25
C ALA A 96 14.06 -11.52 -4.83
N TYR A 97 14.48 -10.26 -4.95
CA TYR A 97 15.82 -9.90 -5.40
C TYR A 97 16.90 -10.51 -4.51
N HIS A 98 16.79 -10.33 -3.19
CA HIS A 98 17.75 -10.86 -2.23
C HIS A 98 17.78 -12.40 -2.15
N ARG A 99 16.78 -13.09 -2.70
CA ARG A 99 16.75 -14.56 -2.84
C ARG A 99 17.42 -15.05 -4.12
N GLY A 100 17.85 -14.17 -5.01
CA GLY A 100 18.35 -14.51 -6.34
C GLY A 100 17.26 -14.78 -7.37
N GLN A 101 15.98 -14.47 -7.06
CA GLN A 101 14.88 -14.55 -8.03
C GLN A 101 14.79 -13.27 -8.85
N VAL A 102 15.83 -12.99 -9.63
CA VAL A 102 15.99 -11.72 -10.34
C VAL A 102 14.87 -11.49 -11.35
N ASP A 103 14.49 -12.51 -12.13
CA ASP A 103 13.40 -12.38 -13.12
C ASP A 103 12.06 -12.01 -12.49
N LYS A 104 11.73 -12.65 -11.35
CA LYS A 104 10.49 -12.36 -10.61
C LYS A 104 10.54 -10.95 -10.04
N SER A 105 11.67 -10.58 -9.44
CA SER A 105 11.87 -9.25 -8.88
C SER A 105 11.73 -8.17 -9.95
N MET A 106 12.38 -8.34 -11.10
CA MET A 106 12.33 -7.40 -12.21
C MET A 106 10.89 -7.18 -12.70
N LYS A 107 10.14 -8.26 -12.95
CA LYS A 107 8.73 -8.16 -13.37
C LYS A 107 7.87 -7.39 -12.37
N VAL A 108 8.01 -7.69 -11.08
CA VAL A 108 7.26 -7.01 -10.01
C VAL A 108 7.65 -5.54 -9.92
N LEU A 109 8.94 -5.23 -9.94
CA LEU A 109 9.44 -3.87 -9.81
C LEU A 109 9.06 -3.00 -11.02
N THR A 110 9.10 -3.55 -12.24
CA THR A 110 8.63 -2.84 -13.45
C THR A 110 7.13 -2.53 -13.34
N TYR A 111 6.32 -3.52 -12.96
CA TYR A 111 4.88 -3.31 -12.75
C TYR A 111 4.59 -2.24 -11.69
N VAL A 112 5.28 -2.31 -10.55
CA VAL A 112 5.17 -1.32 -9.46
C VAL A 112 5.58 0.07 -9.93
N GLN A 113 6.63 0.19 -10.75
CA GLN A 113 7.09 1.47 -11.27
C GLN A 113 6.06 2.10 -12.23
N GLU A 114 5.48 1.32 -13.13
CA GLU A 114 4.41 1.76 -14.03
C GLU A 114 3.20 2.24 -13.23
N LEU A 115 2.79 1.46 -12.24
CA LEU A 115 1.64 1.77 -11.41
C LEU A 115 1.90 3.00 -10.52
N PHE A 116 3.10 3.13 -9.95
CA PHE A 116 3.50 4.30 -9.18
C PHE A 116 3.46 5.60 -10.00
N THR A 117 3.86 5.53 -11.27
CA THR A 117 3.78 6.67 -12.19
C THR A 117 2.33 7.12 -12.38
N GLN A 118 1.37 6.19 -12.43
CA GLN A 118 -0.07 6.52 -12.50
C GLN A 118 -0.60 7.15 -11.20
N PHE A 119 0.00 6.84 -10.05
CA PHE A 119 -0.38 7.42 -8.75
C PHE A 119 0.20 8.82 -8.51
N GLN A 120 1.28 9.19 -9.20
CA GLN A 120 1.87 10.52 -9.07
C GLN A 120 0.95 11.56 -9.71
N VAL A 121 0.64 12.61 -8.95
CA VAL A 121 -0.12 13.75 -9.47
C VAL A 121 0.75 14.45 -10.51
N LEU A 122 0.30 14.49 -11.76
CA LEU A 122 0.95 15.20 -12.87
C LEU A 122 1.03 16.69 -12.57
N ASP A 123 2.22 17.27 -12.76
CA ASP A 123 2.45 18.70 -12.54
C ASP A 123 1.60 19.57 -13.49
N GLU A 124 1.27 19.09 -14.69
CA GLU A 124 0.36 19.79 -15.61
C GLU A 124 -1.06 19.88 -15.03
N SER A 125 -1.62 18.76 -14.55
CA SER A 125 -2.95 18.70 -13.93
C SER A 125 -3.02 19.52 -12.63
N LEU A 126 -1.95 19.47 -11.83
CA LEU A 126 -1.80 20.28 -10.62
C LEU A 126 -1.81 21.77 -10.94
N SER A 127 -1.01 22.18 -11.93
CA SER A 127 -0.90 23.57 -12.36
C SER A 127 -2.23 24.09 -12.90
N LEU A 128 -2.93 23.31 -13.72
CA LEU A 128 -4.23 23.66 -14.30
C LEU A 128 -5.26 24.02 -13.23
N VAL A 129 -5.40 23.18 -12.20
CA VAL A 129 -6.38 23.40 -11.12
C VAL A 129 -5.89 24.51 -10.17
N MET A 130 -4.58 24.65 -9.94
CA MET A 130 -4.05 25.76 -9.16
C MET A 130 -4.30 27.12 -9.84
N ILE A 131 -4.23 27.20 -11.17
CA ILE A 131 -4.57 28.41 -11.95
C ILE A 131 -6.04 28.83 -11.73
N MET A 132 -6.94 27.88 -11.46
CA MET A 132 -8.34 28.17 -11.11
C MET A 132 -8.52 28.77 -9.70
N GLY A 133 -7.44 28.96 -8.94
CA GLY A 133 -7.44 29.59 -7.62
C GLY A 133 -7.43 28.61 -6.44
N PHE A 134 -7.30 27.30 -6.69
CA PHE A 134 -7.21 26.30 -5.63
C PHE A 134 -5.81 26.20 -5.03
N ARG A 135 -5.75 25.96 -3.71
CA ARG A 135 -4.47 25.75 -3.00
C ARG A 135 -3.87 24.41 -3.36
N GLU A 136 -2.55 24.36 -3.52
CA GLU A 136 -1.79 23.17 -3.92
C GLU A 136 -2.17 21.90 -3.13
N ARG A 137 -2.31 22.00 -1.80
CA ARG A 137 -2.67 20.87 -0.94
C ARG A 137 -4.03 20.29 -1.30
N ASP A 138 -5.02 21.15 -1.50
CA ASP A 138 -6.39 20.76 -1.79
C ASP A 138 -6.50 20.21 -3.20
N THR A 139 -5.77 20.82 -4.15
CA THR A 139 -5.63 20.33 -5.52
C THR A 139 -5.02 18.94 -5.57
N LYS A 140 -3.88 18.70 -4.89
CA LYS A 140 -3.24 17.37 -4.84
C LYS A 140 -4.18 16.32 -4.26
N ARG A 141 -4.97 16.68 -3.25
CA ARG A 141 -5.96 15.78 -2.66
C ARG A 141 -7.09 15.47 -3.64
N ALA A 142 -7.65 16.49 -4.28
CA ALA A 142 -8.73 16.35 -5.26
C ALA A 142 -8.29 15.50 -6.46
N LEU A 143 -7.12 15.79 -7.04
CA LEU A 143 -6.58 15.04 -8.17
C LEU A 143 -6.33 13.56 -7.84
N ARG A 144 -5.86 13.25 -6.62
CA ARG A 144 -5.72 11.86 -6.17
C ARG A 144 -7.07 11.15 -6.03
N MET A 145 -8.10 11.87 -5.58
CA MET A 145 -9.44 11.31 -5.42
C MET A 145 -10.16 11.11 -6.76
N SER A 146 -9.90 11.97 -7.74
CA SER A 146 -10.50 11.91 -9.07
C SER A 146 -9.68 11.08 -10.07
N ASN A 147 -8.67 10.32 -9.63
CA ASN A 147 -7.74 9.60 -10.53
C ASN A 147 -7.14 10.51 -11.62
N GLN A 148 -6.85 11.76 -11.27
CA GLN A 148 -6.30 12.80 -12.16
C GLN A 148 -7.21 13.20 -13.33
N ASP A 149 -8.48 12.81 -13.30
CA ASP A 149 -9.46 13.29 -14.26
C ASP A 149 -9.78 14.76 -13.98
N VAL A 150 -9.38 15.62 -14.92
CA VAL A 150 -9.66 17.08 -14.90
C VAL A 150 -10.67 17.43 -15.98
N SER A 151 -11.41 16.45 -16.52
CA SER A 151 -12.44 16.73 -17.51
C SER A 151 -13.47 17.71 -16.93
N ILE A 152 -13.55 18.87 -17.58
CA ILE A 152 -14.64 19.82 -17.37
C ILE A 152 -15.83 19.16 -18.03
N SER A 153 -16.73 18.57 -17.26
CA SER A 153 -18.00 18.08 -17.81
C SER A 153 -18.69 19.29 -18.46
N PRO A 154 -18.93 19.29 -19.79
CA PRO A 154 -19.66 20.38 -20.43
C PRO A 154 -21.09 20.33 -19.89
N VAL A 155 -21.49 21.40 -19.21
CA VAL A 155 -22.89 21.67 -18.85
C VAL A 155 -23.61 22.21 -20.09
#